data_AF-A0A971KGP2-F1
#
_entry.id   AF-A0A971KGP2-F1
#
_cell.length_a   1.000
_cell.length_b   1.000
_cell.length_c   1.000
_cell.angle_alpha   90.00
_cell.angle_beta   90.00
_cell.angle_gamma   90.00
#
_symmetry.space_group_name_H-M   'P 1'
#
loop_
_entity.id
_entity.type
_entity.pdbx_description
1 polymer ?
#
loop_
_entity_poly.entity_id
_entity_poly.type
_entity_poly.pdbx_seq_one_letter_code
_entity_poly.pdbx_strand_id
1 'polypeptide(L)'
;MTTRTRLLFIIIACILLLSTALVLYYLQWPSVAIVTDSFYRRSMLTDQAVLDIRVKLIQLRKRLVIIDITDKALLEKETLAEELHNVLSRKDIKTIVTSPIITSLSSSLPNIFESETIFIGIGQNVVDSPFDYMLIRQEIDEGFLDALRMIRSQTIAGGPVSALLYPASSQKEIDEIIALVEESPLVSIVQDKKIQASTVSEHLDRMKRLQVFTVLAYDTERLDLYLNDPGSSGIQWVVDGEYRNAVRIENLKGWIADDLYRSIQTIIETEASFDRKLPAIELPLRRVLRMTP
;
A
#
# COMPACT_ATOMS: atom_id res chain seq x y z
N MET A 1 43.94 -21.24 28.58
CA MET A 1 43.33 -20.06 27.90
C MET A 1 44.43 -19.02 27.67
N THR A 2 44.73 -18.72 26.42
CA THR A 2 45.73 -17.68 26.06
C THR A 2 45.12 -16.28 26.27
N THR A 3 45.95 -15.26 26.46
CA THR A 3 45.53 -13.86 26.67
C THR A 3 44.62 -13.36 25.54
N ARG A 4 44.84 -13.83 24.30
CA ARG A 4 43.96 -13.60 23.14
C ARG A 4 42.55 -14.18 23.30
N THR A 5 42.41 -15.42 23.79
CA THR A 5 41.09 -16.03 24.02
C THR A 5 40.30 -15.34 25.12
N ARG A 6 40.96 -14.76 26.14
CA ARG A 6 40.28 -13.98 27.20
C ARG A 6 39.79 -12.63 26.68
N LEU A 7 40.59 -11.94 25.86
CA LEU A 7 40.21 -10.67 25.26
C LEU A 7 39.01 -10.83 24.32
N LEU A 8 39.03 -11.86 23.46
CA LEU A 8 37.90 -12.16 22.56
C LEU A 8 36.61 -12.45 23.34
N PHE A 9 36.69 -13.21 24.42
CA PHE A 9 35.54 -13.50 25.27
C PHE A 9 34.94 -12.24 25.91
N ILE A 10 35.79 -11.34 26.41
CA ILE A 10 35.35 -10.05 26.97
C ILE A 10 34.66 -9.20 25.90
N ILE A 11 35.22 -9.11 24.69
CA ILE A 11 34.61 -8.35 23.58
C ILE A 11 33.23 -8.90 23.23
N ILE A 12 33.10 -10.23 23.08
CA ILE A 12 31.80 -10.87 22.77
C ILE A 12 30.79 -10.61 23.90
N ALA A 13 31.21 -10.76 25.17
CA ALA A 13 30.33 -10.49 26.31
C ALA A 13 29.87 -9.02 26.35
N CYS A 14 30.76 -8.06 26.08
CA CYS A 14 30.40 -6.65 25.99
C CYS A 14 29.42 -6.38 24.85
N ILE A 15 29.64 -6.95 23.66
CA ILE A 15 28.72 -6.79 22.51
C ILE A 15 27.35 -7.37 22.86
N LEU A 16 27.30 -8.56 23.47
CA LEU A 16 26.05 -9.19 23.89
C LEU A 16 25.31 -8.31 24.90
N LEU A 17 25.98 -7.84 25.95
CA LEU A 17 25.38 -6.94 26.95
C LEU A 17 24.84 -5.65 26.32
N LEU A 18 25.62 -5.02 25.43
CA LEU A 18 25.19 -3.80 24.75
C LEU A 18 23.98 -4.07 23.85
N SER A 19 23.99 -5.19 23.13
CA SER A 19 22.88 -5.59 22.25
C SER A 19 21.61 -5.89 23.05
N THR A 20 21.71 -6.59 24.19
CA THR A 20 20.57 -6.88 25.06
C THR A 20 19.99 -5.59 25.63
N ALA A 21 20.84 -4.67 26.10
CA ALA A 21 20.39 -3.37 26.60
C ALA A 21 19.67 -2.56 25.51
N LEU A 22 20.20 -2.54 24.29
CA LEU A 22 19.57 -1.89 23.13
C LEU A 22 18.21 -2.50 22.78
N VAL A 23 18.10 -3.83 22.79
CA VAL A 23 16.83 -4.53 22.53
C VAL A 23 15.82 -4.22 23.61
N LEU A 24 16.19 -4.28 24.89
CA LEU A 24 15.31 -3.93 26.00
C LEU A 24 14.85 -2.47 25.92
N TYR A 25 15.77 -1.56 25.58
CA TYR A 25 15.44 -0.15 25.39
C TYR A 25 14.47 0.05 24.22
N TYR A 26 14.70 -0.62 23.09
CA TYR A 26 13.79 -0.61 21.95
C TYR A 26 12.39 -1.13 22.34
N LEU A 27 12.31 -2.22 23.10
CA LEU A 27 11.03 -2.80 23.54
C LEU A 27 10.21 -1.90 24.47
N GLN A 28 10.79 -0.84 25.05
CA GLN A 28 10.06 0.13 25.88
C GLN A 28 9.38 1.23 25.07
N TRP A 29 9.70 1.36 23.78
CA TRP A 29 9.15 2.41 22.93
C TRP A 29 7.67 2.14 22.59
N PRO A 30 6.84 3.19 22.41
CA PRO A 30 5.46 3.03 21.99
C PRO A 30 5.38 2.40 20.59
N SER A 31 4.36 1.59 20.39
CA SER A 31 4.14 0.80 19.19
C SER A 31 3.08 1.43 18.30
N VAL A 32 3.35 1.44 17.00
CA VAL A 32 2.38 1.62 15.92
C VAL A 32 2.10 0.26 15.34
N ALA A 33 0.86 -0.19 15.43
CA ALA A 33 0.43 -1.46 14.89
C ALA A 33 -0.25 -1.27 13.53
N ILE A 34 0.12 -2.09 12.56
CA ILE A 34 -0.64 -2.26 11.32
C ILE A 34 -1.33 -3.62 11.41
N VAL A 35 -2.65 -3.59 11.49
CA VAL A 35 -3.50 -4.76 11.54
C VAL A 35 -4.02 -5.01 10.12
N THR A 36 -3.61 -6.11 9.51
CA THR A 36 -3.78 -6.34 8.07
C THR A 36 -4.29 -7.74 7.78
N ASP A 37 -4.97 -7.90 6.65
CA ASP A 37 -5.28 -9.19 6.06
C ASP A 37 -4.15 -9.69 5.15
N SER A 38 -4.21 -10.97 4.79
CA SER A 38 -3.20 -11.66 3.97
C SER A 38 -3.07 -11.09 2.56
N PHE A 39 -4.13 -10.51 2.00
CA PHE A 39 -4.11 -9.91 0.67
C PHE A 39 -3.40 -8.56 0.72
N TYR A 40 -3.84 -7.65 1.59
CA TYR A 40 -3.22 -6.33 1.76
C TYR A 40 -1.74 -6.43 2.16
N ARG A 41 -1.40 -7.40 3.02
CA ARG A 41 -0.01 -7.71 3.41
C ARG A 41 0.90 -8.00 2.20
N ARG A 42 0.41 -8.82 1.27
CA ARG A 42 1.17 -9.26 0.09
C ARG A 42 1.19 -8.25 -1.06
N SER A 43 0.15 -7.42 -1.16
CA SER A 43 -0.02 -6.49 -2.28
C SER A 43 0.57 -5.11 -1.97
N MET A 44 0.35 -4.58 -0.76
CA MET A 44 0.73 -3.21 -0.39
C MET A 44 1.90 -3.16 0.60
N LEU A 45 1.95 -4.08 1.58
CA LEU A 45 2.95 -4.08 2.66
C LEU A 45 4.12 -5.02 2.41
N THR A 46 4.75 -4.91 1.24
CA THR A 46 5.98 -5.66 0.92
C THR A 46 7.05 -5.52 2.01
N ASP A 47 7.98 -6.48 2.10
CA ASP A 47 9.05 -6.42 3.11
C ASP A 47 9.88 -5.14 3.03
N GLN A 48 10.09 -4.62 1.82
CA GLN A 48 10.76 -3.33 1.63
C GLN A 48 9.92 -2.18 2.19
N ALA A 49 8.61 -2.13 1.91
CA ALA A 49 7.73 -1.10 2.46
C ALA A 49 7.69 -1.15 4.00
N VAL A 50 7.67 -2.35 4.58
CA VAL A 50 7.73 -2.55 6.04
C VAL A 50 9.04 -2.06 6.61
N LEU A 51 10.16 -2.35 5.94
CA LEU A 51 11.46 -1.89 6.36
C LEU A 51 11.54 -0.36 6.31
N ASP A 52 11.04 0.26 5.24
CA ASP A 52 10.99 1.72 5.09
C ASP A 52 10.18 2.36 6.24
N ILE A 53 8.98 1.85 6.52
CA ILE A 53 8.13 2.31 7.64
C ILE A 53 8.88 2.12 8.97
N ARG A 54 9.48 0.95 9.19
CA ARG A 54 10.20 0.64 10.45
C ARG A 54 11.37 1.58 10.67
N VAL A 55 12.17 1.88 9.65
CA VAL A 55 13.30 2.82 9.74
C VAL A 55 12.81 4.20 10.13
N LYS A 56 11.72 4.67 9.51
CA LYS A 56 11.13 5.97 9.83
C LYS A 56 10.57 6.05 11.25
N LEU A 57 9.91 4.99 11.72
CA LEU A 57 9.40 4.93 13.09
C LEU A 57 10.52 4.87 14.14
N ILE A 58 11.63 4.19 13.86
CA ILE A 58 12.80 4.17 14.75
C ILE A 58 13.36 5.58 14.96
N GLN A 59 13.36 6.43 13.92
CA GLN A 59 13.79 7.83 14.03
C GLN A 59 12.90 8.63 14.99
N LEU A 60 11.63 8.24 15.13
CA LEU A 60 10.66 8.83 16.05
C LEU A 60 10.61 8.13 17.42
N ARG A 61 11.53 7.20 17.70
CA ARG A 61 11.52 6.33 18.89
C ARG A 61 10.21 5.57 19.06
N LYS A 62 9.69 5.03 17.95
CA LYS A 62 8.50 4.18 17.91
C LYS A 62 8.82 2.82 17.30
N ARG A 63 8.02 1.81 17.65
CA ARG A 63 8.12 0.47 17.10
C ARG A 63 7.05 0.22 16.07
N LEU A 64 7.38 -0.55 15.04
CA LEU A 64 6.39 -1.12 14.14
C LEU A 64 6.01 -2.52 14.59
N VAL A 65 4.71 -2.77 14.73
CA VAL A 65 4.16 -4.11 14.93
C VAL A 65 3.25 -4.41 13.74
N ILE A 66 3.45 -5.54 13.07
CA ILE A 66 2.52 -6.02 12.03
C ILE A 66 1.72 -7.15 12.65
N ILE A 67 0.40 -7.09 12.50
CA ILE A 67 -0.53 -8.09 13.03
C ILE A 67 -1.35 -8.59 11.85
N ASP A 68 -1.08 -9.81 11.41
CA ASP A 68 -1.81 -10.46 10.34
C ASP A 68 -3.05 -11.15 10.92
N ILE A 69 -4.23 -10.65 10.55
CA ILE A 69 -5.52 -11.28 10.87
C ILE A 69 -5.73 -12.44 9.91
N THR A 70 -6.12 -13.59 10.46
CA THR A 70 -6.29 -14.80 9.67
C THR A 70 -7.51 -14.70 8.75
N ASP A 71 -7.43 -15.33 7.57
CA ASP A 71 -8.58 -15.37 6.64
C ASP A 71 -9.83 -15.98 7.32
N LYS A 72 -9.64 -16.92 8.27
CA LYS A 72 -10.74 -17.47 9.08
C LYS A 72 -11.39 -16.40 9.94
N ALA A 73 -10.60 -15.59 10.64
CA ALA A 73 -11.13 -14.51 11.48
C ALA A 73 -11.90 -13.46 10.66
N LEU A 74 -11.50 -13.20 9.42
CA LEU A 74 -12.23 -12.28 8.53
C LEU A 74 -13.63 -12.79 8.12
N LEU A 75 -13.86 -14.10 8.19
CA LEU A 75 -15.14 -14.71 7.85
C LEU A 75 -16.11 -14.78 9.05
N GLU A 76 -15.59 -14.72 10.28
CA GLU A 76 -16.34 -14.92 11.52
C GLU A 76 -16.26 -13.66 12.40
N LYS A 77 -17.38 -12.94 12.55
CA LYS A 77 -17.44 -11.64 13.24
C LYS A 77 -16.93 -11.71 14.69
N GLU A 78 -17.26 -12.79 15.40
CA GLU A 78 -16.84 -13.02 16.78
C GLU A 78 -15.32 -13.23 16.87
N THR A 79 -14.75 -14.03 15.95
CA THR A 79 -13.32 -14.32 15.89
C THR A 79 -12.52 -13.06 15.55
N LEU A 80 -13.01 -12.23 14.62
CA LEU A 80 -12.42 -10.91 14.34
C LEU A 80 -12.45 -10.00 15.58
N ALA A 81 -13.58 -9.95 16.29
CA ALA A 81 -13.72 -9.13 17.49
C ALA A 81 -12.75 -9.57 18.59
N GLU A 82 -12.56 -10.88 18.78
CA GLU A 82 -11.60 -11.43 19.73
C GLU A 82 -10.15 -11.08 19.36
N GLU A 83 -9.76 -11.30 18.09
CA GLU A 83 -8.41 -10.95 17.62
C GLU A 83 -8.15 -9.46 17.78
N LEU A 84 -9.10 -8.60 17.40
CA LEU A 84 -8.97 -7.16 17.59
C LEU A 84 -8.87 -6.80 19.07
N HIS A 85 -9.76 -7.31 19.93
CA HIS A 85 -9.70 -7.06 21.38
C HIS A 85 -8.33 -7.43 21.98
N ASN A 86 -7.74 -8.55 21.55
CA ASN A 86 -6.39 -8.95 21.94
C ASN A 86 -5.32 -7.93 21.52
N VAL A 87 -5.47 -7.29 20.35
CA VAL A 87 -4.61 -6.16 19.94
C VAL A 87 -4.85 -4.95 20.84
N LEU A 88 -6.11 -4.59 21.09
CA LEU A 88 -6.46 -3.36 21.82
C LEU A 88 -6.07 -3.40 23.30
N SER A 89 -5.98 -4.60 23.87
CA SER A 89 -5.54 -4.81 25.26
C SER A 89 -4.04 -4.50 25.49
N ARG A 90 -3.25 -4.39 24.41
CA ARG A 90 -1.81 -4.12 24.48
C ARG A 90 -1.53 -2.65 24.75
N LYS A 91 -1.18 -2.34 25.99
CA LYS A 91 -0.91 -0.95 26.46
C LYS A 91 0.24 -0.24 25.75
N ASP A 92 1.16 -0.98 25.13
CA ASP A 92 2.28 -0.39 24.41
C ASP A 92 1.89 0.12 23.03
N ILE A 93 0.75 -0.31 22.47
CA ILE A 93 0.23 0.16 21.19
C ILE A 93 -0.51 1.48 21.42
N LYS A 94 -0.05 2.54 20.75
CA LYS A 94 -0.64 3.88 20.83
C LYS A 94 -1.31 4.32 19.52
N THR A 95 -1.04 3.62 18.43
CA THR A 95 -1.67 3.86 17.13
C THR A 95 -1.91 2.54 16.43
N ILE A 96 -3.11 2.35 15.89
CA ILE A 96 -3.52 1.19 15.10
C ILE A 96 -3.99 1.66 13.73
N VAL A 97 -3.41 1.10 12.68
CA VAL A 97 -3.84 1.27 11.29
C VAL A 97 -4.42 -0.05 10.80
N THR A 98 -5.66 -0.04 10.30
CA THR A 98 -6.31 -1.26 9.78
C THR A 98 -6.34 -1.28 8.25
N SER A 99 -6.13 -2.46 7.65
CA SER A 99 -6.32 -2.65 6.21
C SER A 99 -7.77 -2.38 5.78
N PRO A 100 -8.06 -2.18 4.47
CA PRO A 100 -9.41 -1.86 4.01
C PRO A 100 -10.50 -2.85 4.44
N ILE A 101 -10.21 -4.16 4.31
CA ILE A 101 -11.17 -5.21 4.67
C ILE A 101 -11.46 -5.18 6.17
N ILE A 102 -10.42 -5.06 7.00
CA ILE A 102 -10.57 -5.02 8.45
C ILE A 102 -11.30 -3.76 8.88
N THR A 103 -10.99 -2.61 8.26
CA THR A 103 -11.68 -1.34 8.51
C THR A 103 -13.18 -1.48 8.27
N SER A 104 -13.56 -2.03 7.11
CA SER A 104 -14.96 -2.27 6.75
C SER A 104 -15.65 -3.21 7.74
N LEU A 105 -15.06 -4.36 8.05
CA LEU A 105 -15.68 -5.32 8.98
C LEU A 105 -15.79 -4.78 10.41
N SER A 106 -14.79 -4.01 10.85
CA SER A 106 -14.73 -3.46 12.21
C SER A 106 -15.75 -2.34 12.46
N SER A 107 -16.16 -1.61 11.42
CA SER A 107 -17.22 -0.59 11.53
C SER A 107 -18.54 -1.14 12.09
N SER A 108 -18.77 -2.45 11.97
CA SER A 108 -19.97 -3.14 12.45
C SER A 108 -19.81 -3.76 13.85
N LEU A 109 -18.63 -3.64 14.47
CA LEU A 109 -18.30 -4.25 15.75
C LEU A 109 -18.65 -3.27 16.89
N PRO A 110 -19.56 -3.63 17.81
CA PRO A 110 -19.86 -2.79 18.96
C PRO A 110 -18.69 -2.77 19.95
N ASN A 111 -18.39 -1.58 20.49
CA ASN A 111 -17.62 -1.36 21.73
C ASN A 111 -16.25 -2.08 21.85
N ILE A 112 -15.47 -2.17 20.77
CA ILE A 112 -14.06 -2.58 20.90
C ILE A 112 -13.12 -1.36 21.11
N PHE A 113 -13.51 -0.18 20.62
CA PHE A 113 -12.65 1.01 20.53
C PHE A 113 -12.72 1.94 21.77
N GLU A 114 -12.48 1.41 22.97
CA GLU A 114 -12.58 2.17 24.24
C GLU A 114 -11.21 2.62 24.82
N SER A 115 -10.11 2.39 24.11
CA SER A 115 -8.74 2.61 24.64
C SER A 115 -8.16 4.00 24.33
N GLU A 116 -7.09 4.42 25.01
CA GLU A 116 -6.27 5.62 24.67
C GLU A 116 -5.52 5.53 23.31
N THR A 117 -5.83 4.52 22.50
CA THR A 117 -5.14 4.23 21.23
C THR A 117 -5.77 5.02 20.09
N ILE A 118 -4.97 5.61 19.21
CA ILE A 118 -5.46 6.25 17.99
C ILE A 118 -5.80 5.17 16.95
N PHE A 119 -7.02 5.19 16.42
CA PHE A 119 -7.52 4.27 15.42
C PHE A 119 -7.62 4.91 14.05
N ILE A 120 -6.97 4.29 13.08
CA ILE A 120 -6.88 4.78 11.71
C ILE A 120 -7.38 3.69 10.77
N GLY A 121 -8.51 3.94 10.11
CA GLY A 121 -9.05 3.08 9.07
C GLY A 121 -8.52 3.45 7.69
N ILE A 122 -8.50 2.48 6.77
CA ILE A 122 -8.25 2.73 5.33
C ILE A 122 -9.53 2.41 4.57
N GLY A 123 -9.90 3.26 3.62
CA GLY A 123 -11.10 3.08 2.79
C GLY A 123 -12.17 4.12 3.11
N GLN A 124 -13.42 3.87 2.71
CA GLN A 124 -14.48 4.88 2.80
C GLN A 124 -14.87 5.19 4.25
N ASN A 125 -15.10 6.47 4.52
CA ASN A 125 -15.64 6.93 5.78
C ASN A 125 -17.09 6.47 5.92
N VAL A 126 -17.41 5.84 7.05
CA VAL A 126 -18.76 5.38 7.36
C VAL A 126 -19.33 6.32 8.42
N VAL A 127 -20.60 6.71 8.28
CA VAL A 127 -21.32 7.45 9.33
C VAL A 127 -21.29 6.63 10.62
N ASP A 128 -20.93 7.24 11.74
CA ASP A 128 -20.69 6.57 13.04
C ASP A 128 -19.49 5.60 13.04
N SER A 129 -18.47 5.87 12.23
CA SER A 129 -17.20 5.14 12.22
C SER A 129 -16.54 5.14 13.61
N PRO A 130 -16.06 3.99 14.11
CA PRO A 130 -15.35 3.93 15.38
C PRO A 130 -13.87 4.36 15.29
N PHE A 131 -13.44 4.83 14.12
CA PHE A 131 -12.07 5.27 13.85
C PHE A 131 -11.91 6.76 14.14
N ASP A 132 -10.76 7.16 14.69
CA ASP A 132 -10.42 8.58 14.88
C ASP A 132 -10.06 9.23 13.53
N TYR A 133 -9.47 8.45 12.61
CA TYR A 133 -9.07 8.88 11.27
C TYR A 133 -9.44 7.87 10.20
N MET A 134 -9.71 8.37 9.00
CA MET A 134 -9.92 7.57 7.80
C MET A 134 -8.97 8.00 6.69
N LEU A 135 -8.15 7.07 6.19
CA LEU A 135 -7.28 7.26 5.03
C LEU A 135 -8.06 6.97 3.75
N ILE A 136 -8.36 8.03 2.98
CA ILE A 136 -9.16 7.96 1.76
C ILE A 136 -8.24 8.10 0.54
N ARG A 137 -8.45 7.24 -0.48
CA ARG A 137 -7.80 7.44 -1.79
C ARG A 137 -8.27 8.77 -2.39
N GLN A 138 -7.32 9.61 -2.75
CA GLN A 138 -7.62 10.84 -3.49
C GLN A 138 -7.87 10.49 -4.96
N GLU A 139 -8.75 11.25 -5.63
CA GLU A 139 -8.99 11.14 -7.08
C GLU A 139 -7.65 11.26 -7.84
N ILE A 140 -6.92 12.35 -7.60
CA ILE A 140 -5.59 12.52 -8.18
C ILE A 140 -4.53 11.95 -7.24
N ASP A 141 -4.06 10.75 -7.52
CA ASP A 141 -3.05 10.09 -6.71
C ASP A 141 -1.61 10.38 -7.18
N GLU A 142 -0.74 10.71 -6.22
CA GLU A 142 0.66 11.09 -6.51
C GLU A 142 1.46 9.95 -7.13
N GLY A 143 1.20 8.69 -6.73
CA GLY A 143 1.92 7.52 -7.23
C GLY A 143 1.66 7.28 -8.73
N PHE A 144 0.44 7.50 -9.18
CA PHE A 144 0.04 7.43 -10.56
C PHE A 144 0.57 8.60 -11.38
N LEU A 145 0.55 9.82 -10.83
CA LEU A 145 1.21 10.96 -11.47
C LEU A 145 2.70 10.70 -11.70
N ASP A 146 3.38 10.13 -10.70
CA ASP A 146 4.79 9.76 -10.83
C ASP A 146 5.01 8.63 -11.83
N ALA A 147 4.12 7.64 -11.88
CA ALA A 147 4.12 6.61 -12.93
C ALA A 147 3.95 7.20 -14.33
N LEU A 148 3.02 8.15 -14.48
CA LEU A 148 2.72 8.83 -15.73
C LEU A 148 3.92 9.66 -16.22
N ARG A 149 4.57 10.39 -15.31
CA ARG A 149 5.81 11.14 -15.60
C ARG A 149 6.95 10.21 -15.98
N MET A 150 7.10 9.08 -15.28
CA MET A 150 8.13 8.09 -15.58
C MET A 150 7.94 7.49 -16.98
N ILE A 151 6.76 6.97 -17.31
CA ILE A 151 6.52 6.40 -18.64
C ILE A 151 6.68 7.46 -19.75
N ARG A 152 6.32 8.73 -19.47
CA ARG A 152 6.54 9.86 -20.39
C ARG A 152 8.02 10.09 -20.67
N SER A 153 8.87 10.13 -19.65
CA SER A 153 10.32 10.37 -19.81
C SER A 153 11.05 9.34 -20.67
N GLN A 154 10.41 8.19 -20.89
CA GLN A 154 10.96 7.08 -21.68
C GLN A 154 10.44 7.09 -23.13
N THR A 155 9.41 7.89 -23.43
CA THR A 155 8.90 8.12 -24.78
C THR A 155 9.81 9.11 -25.50
N ILE A 156 10.93 8.63 -26.04
CA ILE A 156 11.82 9.43 -26.91
C ILE A 156 11.20 9.48 -28.32
N ALA A 157 11.39 10.59 -29.05
CA ALA A 157 10.98 10.70 -30.45
C ALA A 157 11.58 9.55 -31.29
N GLY A 158 10.74 8.58 -31.67
CA GLY A 158 11.11 7.35 -32.40
C GLY A 158 11.30 6.09 -31.54
N GLY A 159 11.06 6.15 -30.23
CA GLY A 159 11.06 5.01 -29.28
C GLY A 159 9.66 4.49 -28.96
N PRO A 160 9.55 3.37 -28.20
CA PRO A 160 8.29 2.65 -28.01
C PRO A 160 7.21 3.51 -27.36
N VAL A 161 5.97 3.33 -27.84
CA VAL A 161 4.81 4.11 -27.41
C VAL A 161 4.36 3.63 -26.03
N SER A 162 4.00 4.56 -25.14
CA SER A 162 3.38 4.24 -23.85
C SER A 162 1.87 4.34 -23.97
N ALA A 163 1.15 3.40 -23.37
CA ALA A 163 -0.31 3.42 -23.34
C ALA A 163 -0.84 3.57 -21.92
N LEU A 164 -2.01 4.19 -21.82
CA LEU A 164 -2.80 4.24 -20.61
C LEU A 164 -4.05 3.38 -20.81
N LEU A 165 -4.22 2.37 -19.95
CA LEU A 165 -5.36 1.47 -19.94
C LEU A 165 -6.25 1.83 -18.75
N TYR A 166 -7.51 2.16 -19.00
CA TYR A 166 -8.44 2.61 -17.95
C TYR A 166 -9.91 2.38 -18.34
N PRO A 167 -10.82 2.29 -17.36
CA PRO A 167 -12.24 2.15 -17.63
C PRO A 167 -12.87 3.46 -18.11
N ALA A 168 -13.88 3.37 -18.97
CA ALA A 168 -14.58 4.55 -19.49
C ALA A 168 -15.19 5.43 -18.37
N SER A 169 -15.52 4.85 -17.21
CA SER A 169 -15.98 5.58 -16.02
C SER A 169 -14.96 6.58 -15.49
N SER A 170 -13.66 6.32 -15.67
CA SER A 170 -12.57 7.17 -15.17
C SER A 170 -12.08 8.19 -16.20
N GLN A 171 -12.72 8.29 -17.38
CA GLN A 171 -12.29 9.19 -18.46
C GLN A 171 -12.07 10.63 -17.99
N LYS A 172 -13.01 11.18 -17.22
CA LYS A 172 -12.93 12.57 -16.74
C LYS A 172 -11.69 12.80 -15.87
N GLU A 173 -11.46 11.89 -14.91
CA GLU A 173 -10.31 11.94 -14.00
C GLU A 173 -8.99 11.78 -14.77
N ILE A 174 -8.95 10.86 -15.73
CA ILE A 174 -7.79 10.66 -16.60
C ILE A 174 -7.48 11.90 -17.43
N ASP A 175 -8.48 12.57 -18.00
CA ASP A 175 -8.30 13.80 -18.77
C ASP A 175 -7.70 14.92 -17.90
N GLU A 176 -8.18 15.05 -16.65
CA GLU A 176 -7.62 16.00 -15.67
C GLU A 176 -6.16 15.65 -15.32
N ILE A 177 -5.86 14.37 -15.11
CA ILE A 177 -4.50 13.90 -14.81
C ILE A 177 -3.55 14.13 -16.00
N ILE A 178 -3.97 13.84 -17.23
CA ILE A 178 -3.16 14.07 -18.44
C ILE A 178 -2.88 15.56 -18.60
N ALA A 179 -3.86 16.43 -18.35
CA ALA A 179 -3.67 17.88 -18.41
C ALA A 179 -2.60 18.37 -17.41
N LEU A 180 -2.47 17.73 -16.24
CA LEU A 180 -1.41 18.04 -15.26
C LEU A 180 -0.01 17.61 -15.71
N VAL A 181 0.11 16.75 -16.72
CA VAL A 181 1.38 16.13 -17.13
C VAL A 181 1.86 16.59 -18.52
N GLU A 182 1.34 17.71 -19.04
CA GLU A 182 1.62 18.33 -20.36
C GLU A 182 1.41 17.40 -21.57
N GLU A 183 0.91 17.96 -22.68
CA GLU A 183 0.49 17.22 -23.86
C GLU A 183 1.63 16.38 -24.49
N SER A 184 1.55 15.07 -24.32
CA SER A 184 2.42 14.07 -24.96
C SER A 184 1.55 12.88 -25.39
N PRO A 185 1.86 12.21 -26.52
CA PRO A 185 0.95 11.24 -27.14
C PRO A 185 0.98 9.90 -26.40
N LEU A 186 0.29 9.81 -25.27
CA LEU A 186 -0.08 8.54 -24.68
C LEU A 186 -1.23 7.94 -25.50
N VAL A 187 -1.12 6.65 -25.81
CA VAL A 187 -2.21 5.93 -26.44
C VAL A 187 -3.24 5.58 -25.36
N SER A 188 -4.39 6.24 -25.40
CA SER A 188 -5.53 5.85 -24.56
C SER A 188 -6.17 4.57 -25.07
N ILE A 189 -6.22 3.56 -24.20
CA ILE A 189 -6.95 2.32 -24.38
C ILE A 189 -8.09 2.33 -23.36
N VAL A 190 -9.28 2.67 -23.82
CA VAL A 190 -10.46 2.83 -22.95
C VAL A 190 -11.25 1.53 -22.92
N GLN A 191 -11.67 1.11 -21.72
CA GLN A 191 -12.55 -0.05 -21.55
C GLN A 191 -14.02 0.39 -21.59
N ASP A 192 -14.61 0.40 -22.79
CA ASP A 192 -15.95 0.95 -23.03
C ASP A 192 -17.11 -0.04 -22.77
N LYS A 193 -16.82 -1.33 -22.57
CA LYS A 193 -17.81 -2.41 -22.46
C LYS A 193 -17.38 -3.43 -21.41
N LYS A 194 -18.32 -4.30 -20.98
CA LYS A 194 -17.98 -5.51 -20.22
C LYS A 194 -16.83 -6.24 -20.91
N ILE A 195 -15.66 -6.24 -20.27
CA ILE A 195 -14.43 -6.72 -20.87
C ILE A 195 -14.55 -8.22 -21.14
N GLN A 196 -14.44 -8.58 -22.42
CA GLN A 196 -14.39 -9.95 -22.91
C GLN A 196 -13.04 -10.21 -23.58
N ALA A 197 -12.65 -11.48 -23.69
CA ALA A 197 -11.38 -11.87 -24.29
C ALA A 197 -11.19 -11.31 -25.71
N SER A 198 -12.23 -11.25 -26.54
CA SER A 198 -12.15 -10.68 -27.90
C SER A 198 -11.80 -9.19 -27.90
N THR A 199 -12.38 -8.41 -26.99
CA THR A 199 -12.07 -6.98 -26.82
C THR A 199 -10.63 -6.80 -26.34
N VAL A 200 -10.16 -7.67 -25.44
CA VAL A 200 -8.77 -7.65 -24.97
C VAL A 200 -7.80 -7.92 -26.11
N SER A 201 -8.05 -8.95 -26.94
CA SER A 201 -7.18 -9.23 -28.08
C SER A 201 -7.16 -8.07 -29.09
N GLU A 202 -8.31 -7.40 -29.32
CA GLU A 202 -8.36 -6.18 -30.16
C GLU A 202 -7.52 -5.03 -29.57
N HIS A 203 -7.61 -4.81 -28.26
CA HIS A 203 -6.81 -3.81 -27.57
C HIS A 203 -5.31 -4.10 -27.69
N LEU A 204 -4.91 -5.36 -27.49
CA LEU A 204 -3.52 -5.80 -27.62
C LEU A 204 -3.02 -5.70 -29.06
N ASP A 205 -3.85 -6.03 -30.06
CA ASP A 205 -3.52 -5.85 -31.47
C ASP A 205 -3.35 -4.37 -31.84
N ARG A 206 -4.17 -3.49 -31.27
CA ARG A 206 -4.01 -2.03 -31.40
C ARG A 206 -2.71 -1.57 -30.75
N MET A 207 -2.42 -1.99 -29.51
CA MET A 207 -1.16 -1.70 -28.82
C MET A 207 0.04 -2.14 -29.65
N LYS A 208 0.02 -3.35 -30.20
CA LYS A 208 1.09 -3.90 -31.04
C LYS A 208 1.29 -3.10 -32.33
N ARG A 209 0.21 -2.73 -33.03
CA ARG A 209 0.28 -1.88 -34.25
C ARG A 209 0.87 -0.50 -33.95
N LEU A 210 0.58 0.03 -32.76
CA LEU A 210 1.12 1.30 -32.28
C LEU A 210 2.49 1.15 -31.61
N GLN A 211 3.09 -0.05 -31.63
CA GLN A 211 4.39 -0.34 -31.01
C GLN A 211 4.44 0.03 -29.53
N VAL A 212 3.34 -0.24 -28.82
CA VAL A 212 3.25 -0.01 -27.38
C VAL A 212 4.11 -1.03 -26.64
N PHE A 213 5.00 -0.55 -25.78
CA PHE A 213 5.86 -1.41 -24.96
C PHE A 213 5.57 -1.29 -23.47
N THR A 214 5.06 -0.14 -23.02
CA THR A 214 4.72 0.07 -21.61
C THR A 214 3.26 0.46 -21.47
N VAL A 215 2.55 -0.22 -20.57
CA VAL A 215 1.15 0.07 -20.25
C VAL A 215 1.06 0.44 -18.78
N LEU A 216 0.52 1.63 -18.51
CA LEU A 216 0.06 2.02 -17.19
C LEU A 216 -1.43 1.68 -17.07
N ALA A 217 -1.76 0.77 -16.17
CA ALA A 217 -3.13 0.32 -15.92
C ALA A 217 -3.70 1.08 -14.72
N TYR A 218 -4.72 1.90 -14.99
CA TYR A 218 -5.47 2.64 -13.98
C TYR A 218 -6.84 1.98 -13.77
N ASP A 219 -7.15 1.62 -12.52
CA ASP A 219 -8.45 1.06 -12.10
C ASP A 219 -9.03 0.04 -13.09
N THR A 220 -8.14 -0.79 -13.66
CA THR A 220 -8.47 -1.56 -14.86
C THR A 220 -9.31 -2.77 -14.50
N GLU A 221 -10.50 -2.86 -15.09
CA GLU A 221 -11.34 -4.03 -14.93
C GLU A 221 -10.74 -5.24 -15.66
N ARG A 222 -10.82 -6.41 -15.01
CA ARG A 222 -10.43 -7.70 -15.59
C ARG A 222 -9.02 -7.70 -16.20
N LEU A 223 -8.06 -7.07 -15.50
CA LEU A 223 -6.67 -7.07 -15.93
C LEU A 223 -6.11 -8.50 -16.12
N ASP A 224 -6.66 -9.49 -15.41
CA ASP A 224 -6.40 -10.92 -15.61
C ASP A 224 -6.50 -11.35 -17.07
N LEU A 225 -7.47 -10.82 -17.82
CA LEU A 225 -7.66 -11.18 -19.22
C LEU A 225 -6.51 -10.66 -20.10
N TYR A 226 -6.01 -9.45 -19.83
CA TYR A 226 -4.85 -8.90 -20.56
C TYR A 226 -3.58 -9.65 -20.21
N LEU A 227 -3.37 -9.97 -18.93
CA LEU A 227 -2.13 -10.62 -18.47
C LEU A 227 -2.02 -12.08 -18.97
N ASN A 228 -3.16 -12.75 -19.19
CA ASN A 228 -3.20 -14.12 -19.67
C ASN A 228 -3.28 -14.27 -21.20
N ASP A 229 -3.54 -13.18 -21.94
CA ASP A 229 -3.60 -13.22 -23.39
C ASP A 229 -2.18 -13.31 -24.00
N PRO A 230 -1.91 -14.24 -24.94
CA PRO A 230 -0.61 -14.36 -25.61
C PRO A 230 -0.12 -13.07 -26.29
N GLY A 231 -1.03 -12.21 -26.74
CA GLY A 231 -0.75 -10.90 -27.34
C GLY A 231 -0.13 -9.89 -26.38
N SER A 232 -0.16 -10.16 -25.07
CA SER A 232 0.48 -9.36 -24.02
C SER A 232 1.99 -9.59 -23.90
N SER A 233 2.51 -10.59 -24.61
CA SER A 233 3.94 -10.93 -24.60
C SER A 233 4.80 -9.72 -25.00
N GLY A 234 5.78 -9.38 -24.16
CA GLY A 234 6.70 -8.27 -24.37
C GLY A 234 6.19 -6.91 -23.87
N ILE A 235 4.96 -6.82 -23.38
CA ILE A 235 4.44 -5.60 -22.75
C ILE A 235 4.92 -5.52 -21.30
N GLN A 236 5.47 -4.36 -20.94
CA GLN A 236 5.85 -3.99 -19.59
C GLN A 236 4.70 -3.25 -18.89
N TRP A 237 4.30 -3.71 -17.71
CA TRP A 237 3.12 -3.23 -17.00
C TRP A 237 3.49 -2.40 -15.78
N VAL A 238 2.82 -1.26 -15.62
CA VAL A 238 2.74 -0.52 -14.36
C VAL A 238 1.30 -0.61 -13.88
N VAL A 239 1.09 -1.18 -12.70
CA VAL A 239 -0.26 -1.56 -12.21
C VAL A 239 -0.52 -1.05 -10.79
N ASP A 240 -1.77 -1.01 -10.35
CA ASP A 240 -2.06 -0.89 -8.92
C ASP A 240 -1.49 -2.11 -8.16
N GLY A 241 -1.05 -1.90 -6.93
CA GLY A 241 -0.37 -2.90 -6.10
C GLY A 241 -1.19 -4.16 -5.89
N GLU A 242 -2.53 -4.08 -5.96
CA GLU A 242 -3.42 -5.24 -5.93
C GLU A 242 -3.17 -6.25 -7.06
N TYR A 243 -2.69 -5.79 -8.23
CA TYR A 243 -2.39 -6.63 -9.38
C TYR A 243 -0.92 -7.02 -9.49
N ARG A 244 -0.04 -6.47 -8.64
CA ARG A 244 1.40 -6.72 -8.66
C ARG A 244 1.75 -8.20 -8.78
N ASN A 245 1.09 -9.04 -7.98
CA ASN A 245 1.37 -10.47 -7.91
C ASN A 245 0.71 -11.27 -9.06
N ALA A 246 -0.20 -10.67 -9.83
CA ALA A 246 -0.80 -11.27 -11.01
C ALA A 246 0.07 -11.07 -12.27
N VAL A 247 0.86 -10.00 -12.33
CA VAL A 247 1.81 -9.75 -13.41
C VAL A 247 3.07 -10.59 -13.20
N ARG A 248 3.53 -11.27 -14.25
CA ARG A 248 4.82 -11.98 -14.21
C ARG A 248 5.96 -10.98 -14.02
N ILE A 249 6.96 -11.34 -13.22
CA ILE A 249 8.03 -10.40 -12.82
C ILE A 249 8.78 -9.82 -14.03
N GLU A 250 8.98 -10.61 -15.10
CA GLU A 250 9.62 -10.18 -16.34
C GLU A 250 8.83 -9.12 -17.12
N ASN A 251 7.53 -9.03 -16.87
CA ASN A 251 6.61 -8.09 -17.50
C ASN A 251 6.17 -6.99 -16.53
N LEU A 252 6.57 -7.04 -15.25
CA LEU A 252 6.23 -6.03 -14.26
C LEU A 252 7.31 -4.97 -14.23
N LYS A 253 6.98 -3.76 -14.68
CA LYS A 253 7.88 -2.61 -14.63
C LYS A 253 7.84 -1.89 -13.30
N GLY A 254 6.64 -1.77 -12.74
CA GLY A 254 6.42 -1.14 -11.45
C GLY A 254 4.99 -1.33 -10.98
N TRP A 255 4.72 -0.90 -9.76
CA TRP A 255 3.38 -0.90 -9.21
C TRP A 255 3.17 0.30 -8.28
N ILE A 256 1.93 0.74 -8.14
CA ILE A 256 1.54 1.82 -7.26
C ILE A 256 1.08 1.20 -5.95
N ALA A 257 1.72 1.56 -4.83
CA ALA A 257 1.40 1.02 -3.52
C ALA A 257 1.12 2.13 -2.50
N ASP A 258 0.36 1.79 -1.46
CA ASP A 258 0.11 2.70 -0.34
C ASP A 258 1.40 3.01 0.44
N ASP A 259 1.60 4.27 0.77
CA ASP A 259 2.65 4.75 1.69
C ASP A 259 1.99 5.14 3.01
N LEU A 260 1.82 4.14 3.87
CA LEU A 260 1.16 4.32 5.15
C LEU A 260 1.91 5.30 6.04
N TYR A 261 3.25 5.26 6.07
CA TYR A 261 4.01 6.18 6.92
C TYR A 261 3.74 7.63 6.52
N ARG A 262 3.84 7.95 5.23
CA ARG A 262 3.58 9.31 4.74
C ARG A 262 2.12 9.74 4.95
N SER A 263 1.19 8.80 4.90
CA SER A 263 -0.24 9.06 5.15
C SER A 263 -0.54 9.43 6.61
N ILE A 264 0.18 8.83 7.56
CA ILE A 264 -0.06 8.99 9.01
C ILE A 264 1.02 9.81 9.73
N GLN A 265 2.02 10.31 9.01
CA GLN A 265 3.20 10.97 9.58
C GLN A 265 2.82 12.04 10.60
N THR A 266 1.90 12.94 10.21
CA THR A 266 1.45 14.04 11.08
C THR A 266 0.79 13.53 12.36
N ILE A 267 0.02 12.44 12.29
CA ILE A 267 -0.64 11.84 13.46
C ILE A 267 0.42 11.28 14.42
N ILE A 268 1.39 10.57 13.85
CA ILE A 268 2.45 9.93 14.64
C ILE A 268 3.35 10.97 15.31
N GLU A 269 3.62 12.10 14.65
CA GLU A 269 4.50 13.14 15.19
C GLU A 269 3.81 14.03 16.23
N THR A 270 2.50 14.25 16.12
CA THR A 270 1.78 15.18 17.00
C THR A 270 1.14 14.52 18.22
N GLU A 271 0.88 13.21 18.19
CA GLU A 271 0.24 12.45 19.29
C GLU A 271 -1.01 13.15 19.87
N ALA A 272 -1.73 13.92 19.05
CA ALA A 272 -2.85 14.71 19.52
C ALA A 272 -3.98 13.81 20.04
N SER A 273 -4.52 14.13 21.22
CA SER A 273 -5.68 13.46 21.79
C SER A 273 -6.96 13.92 21.10
N PHE A 274 -7.83 12.99 20.69
CA PHE A 274 -9.08 13.29 19.99
C PHE A 274 -10.34 13.02 20.82
N ASP A 275 -11.36 13.83 20.59
CA ASP A 275 -12.71 13.59 21.10
C ASP A 275 -13.48 12.68 20.12
N ARG A 276 -13.68 11.43 20.53
CA ARG A 276 -14.39 10.38 19.76
C ARG A 276 -15.87 10.63 19.54
N LYS A 277 -16.42 11.72 20.07
CA LYS A 277 -17.80 12.14 19.79
C LYS A 277 -17.94 12.88 18.46
N LEU A 278 -16.83 13.19 17.80
CA LEU A 278 -16.79 13.82 16.49
C LEU A 278 -16.63 12.76 15.39
N PRO A 279 -17.13 13.03 14.17
CA PRO A 279 -16.89 12.16 13.03
C PRO A 279 -15.39 12.01 12.75
N ALA A 280 -15.01 10.85 12.20
CA ALA A 280 -13.63 10.54 11.83
C ALA A 280 -13.05 11.61 10.90
N ILE A 281 -11.78 11.98 11.11
CA ILE A 281 -11.09 12.94 10.27
C ILE A 281 -10.57 12.23 9.01
N GLU A 282 -10.98 12.73 7.85
CA GLU A 282 -10.49 12.22 6.57
C GLU A 282 -9.11 12.78 6.25
N LEU A 283 -8.20 11.88 5.90
CA LEU A 283 -6.83 12.18 5.50
C LEU A 283 -6.50 11.47 4.19
N PRO A 284 -5.57 12.01 3.40
CA PRO A 284 -5.20 11.39 2.14
C PRO A 284 -4.41 10.10 2.37
N LEU A 285 -4.87 9.01 1.76
CA LEU A 285 -4.07 7.80 1.57
C LEU A 285 -3.04 8.09 0.47
N ARG A 286 -1.81 8.38 0.89
CA ARG A 286 -0.69 8.65 -0.01
C ARG A 286 -0.26 7.34 -0.66
N ARG A 287 -0.01 7.40 -1.98
CA ARG A 287 0.46 6.27 -2.78
C ARG A 287 1.78 6.65 -3.46
N VAL A 288 2.62 5.65 -3.72
CA VAL A 288 3.94 5.83 -4.32
C VAL A 288 4.18 4.80 -5.41
N LEU A 289 4.88 5.20 -6.46
CA LEU A 289 5.39 4.27 -7.47
C LEU A 289 6.55 3.47 -6.89
N ARG A 290 6.47 2.14 -6.99
CA ARG A 290 7.53 1.20 -6.70
C ARG A 290 7.99 0.57 -8.00
N MET A 291 9.31 0.54 -8.23
CA MET A 291 9.89 -0.06 -9.43
C MET A 291 10.30 -1.50 -9.15
N THR A 292 10.17 -2.35 -10.17
CA THR A 292 10.81 -3.67 -10.14
C THR A 292 12.33 -3.48 -10.22
N PRO A 293 13.12 -4.17 -9.36
CA PRO A 293 14.58 -4.08 -9.37
C PRO A 293 15.23 -4.54 -10.68
#